data_AF-A0A1B8CZ24-F1
#
_entry.id   AF-A0A1B8CZ24-F1
#
_cell.length_a   1.000
_cell.length_b   1.000
_cell.length_c   1.000
_cell.angle_alpha   90.00
_cell.angle_beta   90.00
_cell.angle_gamma   90.00
#
_symmetry.space_group_name_H-M   'P 1'
#
loop_
_entity.id
_entity.type
_entity.pdbx_description
1 polymer ?
#
loop_
_entity_poly.entity_id
_entity_poly.type
_entity_poly.pdbx_seq_one_letter_code
_entity_poly.pdbx_strand_id
1 'polypeptide(L)'
;MKGPKPLTIVIKLGTSSIVDEHTHEPLLSILSLIVETAVKLHEDGHRVILVSSGAIGVGLRRMDVKKRPKHLPRIQALAAIGQCRLMGLWDSLFEQLRTPIAQILLTRNDIADRSQYINAVNTINELLDMGVIPIVNENDTLAVAEIKFGDNDTLSAITAAMVHADYLFLMTDVDGVYTADPRTDPGAEAIEVVDDVDALQADVSSAGSSLGTGGMSTKIVAARLASSAGVTTIIASSAHPQYIFPIVSYTQSLGLPRNKSLTALSALNTPAASSPGRSSPSPFDPSNLPQRPPHTRFSPSRHPIRDRSFWLLHGHAPHGTTSPTPAGLLPVGIVDVDGNFGQQEAVRIVVVERITPVTPARSVAEEAEAAVDGAATATTSAGEGLAHTYTQTPPTGTPPTSTPLSAPITALPIHIHRRSSRAPPPPRRCGTPLEVGRALVNYSSAEIARIKGLHSEGIGEVLGYAD
;
A
#
# COMPACT_ATOMS: atom_id res chain seq x y z
N MET A 1 -19.99 -17.07 34.96
CA MET A 1 -18.91 -16.06 34.84
C MET A 1 -18.85 -15.63 33.39
N LYS A 2 -18.92 -14.31 33.07
CA LYS A 2 -18.62 -13.87 31.70
C LYS A 2 -17.12 -14.11 31.49
N GLY A 3 -16.77 -14.99 30.56
CA GLY A 3 -15.38 -15.19 30.15
C GLY A 3 -14.75 -13.89 29.63
N PRO A 4 -13.43 -13.85 29.44
CA PRO A 4 -12.77 -12.71 28.82
C PRO A 4 -13.43 -12.38 27.48
N LYS A 5 -13.56 -11.09 27.18
CA LYS A 5 -14.20 -10.64 25.93
C LYS A 5 -13.39 -11.19 24.74
N PRO A 6 -14.04 -11.78 23.71
CA PRO A 6 -13.34 -12.27 22.53
C PRO A 6 -12.59 -11.13 21.84
N LEU A 7 -11.35 -11.40 21.42
CA LEU A 7 -10.49 -10.49 20.70
C LEU A 7 -10.35 -10.94 19.25
N THR A 8 -10.09 -10.01 18.34
CA THR A 8 -9.63 -10.33 16.99
C THR A 8 -8.13 -10.05 16.89
N ILE A 9 -7.35 -11.06 16.56
CA ILE A 9 -5.88 -11.04 16.59
C ILE A 9 -5.35 -11.45 15.21
N VAL A 10 -4.57 -10.57 14.59
CA VAL A 10 -3.82 -10.87 13.36
C VAL A 10 -2.38 -11.16 13.74
N ILE A 11 -1.84 -12.28 13.28
CA ILE A 11 -0.46 -12.71 13.52
C ILE A 11 0.27 -12.79 12.17
N LYS A 12 1.22 -11.89 11.96
CA LYS A 12 2.04 -11.85 10.76
C LYS A 12 3.34 -12.60 10.99
N LEU A 13 3.70 -13.44 10.02
CA LEU A 13 4.92 -14.24 10.02
C LEU A 13 5.80 -13.85 8.82
N GLY A 14 7.04 -13.45 9.09
CA GLY A 14 8.02 -13.21 8.03
C GLY A 14 8.57 -14.50 7.42
N THR A 15 9.19 -14.39 6.25
CA THR A 15 9.84 -15.55 5.59
C THR A 15 10.89 -16.19 6.50
N SER A 16 11.67 -15.41 7.24
CA SER A 16 12.69 -15.88 8.19
C SER A 16 12.10 -16.66 9.37
N SER A 17 10.81 -16.51 9.67
CA SER A 17 10.12 -17.26 10.72
C SER A 17 9.52 -18.57 10.20
N ILE A 18 9.49 -18.76 8.88
CA ILE A 18 8.84 -19.91 8.22
C ILE A 18 9.88 -20.82 7.58
N VAL A 19 10.94 -20.24 7.00
CA VAL A 19 11.92 -20.93 6.17
C VAL A 19 13.33 -20.48 6.54
N ASP A 20 14.24 -21.44 6.67
CA ASP A 20 15.67 -21.16 6.86
C ASP A 20 16.26 -20.43 5.66
N GLU A 21 17.10 -19.42 5.91
CA GLU A 21 17.65 -18.56 4.87
C GLU A 21 18.60 -19.28 3.91
N HIS A 22 19.30 -20.32 4.38
CA HIS A 22 20.35 -20.99 3.62
C HIS A 22 19.89 -22.33 3.04
N THR A 23 19.22 -23.15 3.83
CA THR A 23 18.76 -24.48 3.42
C THR A 23 17.41 -24.42 2.70
N HIS A 24 16.68 -23.31 2.86
CA HIS A 24 15.29 -23.16 2.44
C HIS A 24 14.34 -24.17 3.09
N GLU A 25 14.75 -24.83 4.17
CA GLU A 25 13.91 -25.79 4.87
C GLU A 25 12.87 -25.08 5.74
N PRO A 26 11.62 -25.56 5.77
CA PRO A 26 10.64 -25.05 6.71
C PRO A 26 11.09 -25.23 8.15
N LEU A 27 10.95 -24.19 8.96
CA LEU A 27 11.31 -24.17 10.39
C LEU A 27 10.20 -24.83 11.21
N LEU A 28 10.06 -26.15 11.10
CA LEU A 28 8.94 -26.92 11.66
C LEU A 28 8.73 -26.68 13.16
N SER A 29 9.78 -26.51 13.95
CA SER A 29 9.65 -26.22 15.39
C SER A 29 8.93 -24.89 15.65
N ILE A 30 9.29 -23.82 14.92
CA ILE A 30 8.65 -22.51 15.05
C ILE A 30 7.22 -22.57 14.52
N LEU A 31 7.00 -23.24 13.38
CA LEU A 31 5.67 -23.40 12.79
C LEU A 31 4.72 -24.14 13.74
N SER A 32 5.16 -25.23 14.37
CA SER A 32 4.35 -25.94 15.36
C SER A 32 3.99 -25.06 16.56
N LEU A 33 4.93 -24.28 17.09
CA LEU A 33 4.65 -23.34 18.20
C LEU A 33 3.64 -22.25 17.81
N ILE A 34 3.71 -21.76 16.57
CA ILE A 34 2.74 -20.80 16.05
C ILE A 34 1.35 -21.45 15.95
N VAL A 35 1.26 -22.68 15.44
CA VAL A 35 0.00 -23.43 15.35
C VAL A 35 -0.60 -23.66 16.74
N GLU A 36 0.19 -24.16 17.68
CA GLU A 36 -0.25 -24.36 19.09
C GLU A 36 -0.74 -23.05 19.70
N THR A 37 -0.02 -21.95 19.48
CA THR A 37 -0.42 -20.62 19.98
C THR A 37 -1.72 -20.14 19.34
N ALA A 38 -1.86 -20.25 18.01
CA ALA A 38 -3.04 -19.82 17.28
C ALA A 38 -4.29 -20.63 17.68
N VAL A 39 -4.14 -21.96 17.79
CA VAL A 39 -5.22 -22.85 18.25
C VAL A 39 -5.59 -22.54 19.69
N LYS A 40 -4.61 -22.33 20.58
CA LYS A 40 -4.91 -22.01 21.98
C LYS A 40 -5.65 -20.68 22.12
N LEU A 41 -5.27 -19.64 21.36
CA LEU A 41 -6.02 -18.38 21.28
C LEU A 41 -7.45 -18.60 20.76
N HIS A 42 -7.61 -19.47 19.77
CA HIS A 42 -8.90 -19.82 19.20
C HIS A 42 -9.79 -20.55 20.22
N GLU A 43 -9.26 -21.54 20.95
CA GLU A 43 -9.95 -22.25 22.04
C GLU A 43 -10.35 -21.32 23.19
N ASP A 44 -9.56 -20.29 23.47
CA ASP A 44 -9.88 -19.25 24.45
C ASP A 44 -10.96 -18.27 23.94
N GLY A 45 -11.52 -18.52 22.76
CA GLY A 45 -12.64 -17.79 22.17
C GLY A 45 -12.23 -16.56 21.35
N HIS A 46 -10.95 -16.44 20.97
CA HIS A 46 -10.48 -15.33 20.13
C HIS A 46 -10.61 -15.67 18.63
N ARG A 47 -10.83 -14.65 17.81
CA ARG A 47 -10.80 -14.72 16.35
C ARG A 47 -9.35 -14.52 15.91
N VAL A 48 -8.76 -15.52 15.25
CA VAL A 48 -7.33 -15.50 14.87
C VAL A 48 -7.18 -15.53 13.36
N ILE A 49 -6.32 -14.68 12.82
CA ILE A 49 -5.94 -14.65 11.41
C ILE A 49 -4.43 -14.74 11.32
N LEU A 50 -3.91 -15.59 10.44
CA LEU A 50 -2.50 -15.63 10.11
C LEU A 50 -2.24 -14.88 8.81
N VAL A 51 -1.17 -14.08 8.76
CA VAL A 51 -0.66 -13.47 7.53
C VAL A 51 0.73 -14.04 7.29
N SER A 52 0.85 -14.93 6.30
CA SER A 52 2.02 -15.79 6.13
C SER A 52 2.87 -15.36 4.94
N SER A 53 4.19 -15.28 5.08
CA SER A 53 5.13 -15.17 3.95
C SER A 53 5.69 -16.55 3.57
N GLY A 54 6.86 -16.63 2.92
CA GLY A 54 7.59 -17.89 2.75
C GLY A 54 7.25 -18.73 1.53
N ALA A 55 6.19 -18.41 0.77
CA ALA A 55 5.81 -19.14 -0.44
C ALA A 55 6.99 -19.32 -1.42
N ILE A 56 7.70 -18.24 -1.76
CA ILE A 56 8.88 -18.31 -2.63
C ILE A 56 9.99 -19.17 -2.02
N GLY A 57 10.27 -19.06 -0.71
CA GLY A 57 11.29 -19.86 -0.01
C GLY A 57 10.97 -21.35 -0.07
N VAL A 58 9.72 -21.72 0.23
CA VAL A 58 9.23 -23.11 0.09
C VAL A 58 9.32 -23.59 -1.36
N GLY A 59 9.02 -22.73 -2.33
CA GLY A 59 9.16 -23.03 -3.76
C GLY A 59 10.60 -23.27 -4.19
N LEU A 60 11.55 -22.47 -3.68
CA LEU A 60 12.98 -22.65 -3.92
C LEU A 60 13.45 -24.00 -3.40
N ARG A 61 13.07 -24.38 -2.18
CA ARG A 61 13.38 -25.70 -1.62
C ARG A 61 12.78 -26.82 -2.43
N ARG A 62 11.49 -26.70 -2.78
CA ARG A 62 10.75 -27.74 -3.51
C ARG A 62 11.36 -28.04 -4.88
N MET A 63 11.98 -27.04 -5.50
CA MET A 63 12.59 -27.12 -6.83
C MET A 63 14.12 -27.21 -6.80
N ASP A 64 14.73 -27.39 -5.62
CA ASP A 64 16.18 -27.43 -5.41
C ASP A 64 16.93 -26.24 -6.02
N VAL A 65 16.30 -25.05 -5.98
CA VAL A 65 16.88 -23.80 -6.49
C VAL A 65 17.63 -23.11 -5.36
N LYS A 66 18.97 -23.04 -5.49
CA LYS A 66 19.86 -22.50 -4.46
C LYS A 66 19.74 -20.99 -4.22
N LYS A 67 19.34 -20.21 -5.23
CA LYS A 67 19.28 -18.75 -5.14
C LYS A 67 18.00 -18.23 -5.75
N ARG A 68 17.39 -17.23 -5.09
CA ARG A 68 16.22 -16.53 -5.61
C ARG A 68 16.52 -15.93 -7.00
N PRO A 69 15.76 -16.27 -8.05
CA PRO A 69 15.96 -15.71 -9.38
C PRO A 69 15.56 -14.22 -9.42
N LYS A 70 16.09 -13.47 -10.39
CA LYS A 70 15.72 -12.07 -10.63
C LYS A 70 14.57 -11.89 -11.62
N HIS A 71 14.35 -12.86 -12.51
CA HIS A 71 13.33 -12.79 -13.54
C HIS A 71 11.93 -12.99 -12.94
N LEU A 72 11.09 -11.95 -13.00
CA LEU A 72 9.79 -11.90 -12.32
C LEU A 72 8.90 -13.13 -12.62
N PRO A 73 8.65 -13.53 -13.88
CA PRO A 73 7.84 -14.73 -14.16
C PRO A 73 8.36 -16.00 -13.47
N ARG A 74 9.68 -16.13 -13.31
CA ARG A 74 10.27 -17.28 -12.59
C ARG A 74 10.05 -17.19 -11.08
N ILE A 75 10.08 -15.98 -10.52
CA ILE A 75 9.73 -15.74 -9.11
C ILE A 75 8.25 -16.09 -8.88
N GLN A 76 7.36 -15.65 -9.77
CA GLN A 76 5.93 -15.93 -9.68
C GLN A 76 5.62 -17.42 -9.80
N ALA A 77 6.31 -18.13 -10.72
CA ALA A 77 6.18 -19.59 -10.84
C ALA A 77 6.65 -20.31 -9.56
N LEU A 78 7.77 -19.89 -8.96
CA LEU A 78 8.23 -20.44 -7.69
C LEU A 78 7.27 -20.13 -6.54
N ALA A 79 6.70 -18.93 -6.51
CA ALA A 79 5.68 -18.56 -5.53
C ALA A 79 4.44 -19.44 -5.67
N ALA A 80 3.95 -19.69 -6.88
CA ALA A 80 2.80 -20.57 -7.12
C ALA A 80 3.06 -22.02 -6.66
N ILE A 81 4.23 -22.59 -7.00
CA ILE A 81 4.65 -23.93 -6.55
C ILE A 81 4.75 -23.97 -5.02
N GLY A 82 5.39 -22.96 -4.44
CA GLY A 82 5.66 -22.89 -3.03
C GLY A 82 4.42 -22.58 -2.18
N GLN A 83 3.46 -21.80 -2.69
CA GLN A 83 2.21 -21.49 -2.02
C GLN A 83 1.34 -22.75 -1.85
N CYS A 84 1.29 -23.61 -2.86
CA CYS A 84 0.64 -24.93 -2.76
C CYS A 84 1.26 -25.76 -1.63
N ARG A 85 2.60 -25.83 -1.59
CA ARG A 85 3.31 -26.59 -0.56
C ARG A 85 3.21 -25.97 0.83
N LEU A 86 3.22 -24.64 0.93
CA LEU A 86 3.10 -23.88 2.17
C LEU A 86 1.73 -24.12 2.80
N MET A 87 0.65 -24.07 2.01
CA MET A 87 -0.69 -24.39 2.54
C MET A 87 -0.80 -25.84 2.97
N GLY A 88 -0.26 -26.80 2.21
CA GLY A 88 -0.26 -28.20 2.63
C GLY A 88 0.50 -28.41 3.95
N LEU A 89 1.58 -27.65 4.18
CA LEU A 89 2.30 -27.68 5.46
C LEU A 89 1.46 -27.12 6.60
N TRP A 90 0.84 -25.94 6.42
CA TRP A 90 -0.06 -25.37 7.41
C TRP A 90 -1.21 -26.32 7.73
N ASP A 91 -1.87 -26.85 6.71
CA ASP A 91 -3.01 -27.77 6.84
C ASP A 91 -2.62 -29.01 7.65
N SER A 92 -1.50 -29.65 7.29
CA SER A 92 -1.00 -30.83 8.03
C SER A 92 -0.72 -30.56 9.51
N LEU A 93 -0.22 -29.36 9.85
CA LEU A 93 0.07 -28.98 11.25
C LEU A 93 -1.22 -28.67 12.02
N PHE A 94 -2.13 -27.87 11.43
CA PHE A 94 -3.41 -27.51 12.05
C PHE A 94 -4.36 -28.72 12.18
N GLU A 95 -4.29 -29.68 11.25
CA GLU A 95 -5.06 -30.92 11.27
C GLU A 95 -4.77 -31.75 12.53
N GLN A 96 -3.52 -31.74 13.03
CA GLN A 96 -3.16 -32.44 14.29
C GLN A 96 -3.97 -31.93 15.48
N LEU A 97 -4.39 -30.66 15.44
CA LEU A 97 -5.21 -30.01 16.46
C LEU A 97 -6.67 -29.81 16.02
N ARG A 98 -7.10 -30.47 14.94
CA ARG A 98 -8.48 -30.47 14.42
C ARG A 98 -9.06 -29.07 14.17
N THR A 99 -8.20 -28.10 13.85
CA THR A 99 -8.62 -26.73 13.58
C THR A 99 -8.60 -26.49 12.08
N PRO A 100 -9.76 -26.21 11.46
CA PRO A 100 -9.81 -25.95 10.02
C PRO A 100 -9.14 -24.62 9.69
N ILE A 101 -8.47 -24.56 8.53
CA ILE A 101 -7.89 -23.35 7.97
C ILE A 101 -8.50 -23.02 6.62
N ALA A 102 -8.40 -21.76 6.20
CA ALA A 102 -8.80 -21.34 4.86
C ALA A 102 -7.74 -20.46 4.22
N GLN A 103 -7.43 -20.72 2.95
CA GLN A 103 -6.51 -19.89 2.18
C GLN A 103 -7.22 -18.63 1.69
N ILE A 104 -6.60 -17.47 1.88
CA ILE A 104 -7.00 -16.20 1.28
C ILE A 104 -5.79 -15.60 0.55
N LEU A 105 -5.94 -15.34 -0.75
CA LEU A 105 -4.94 -14.69 -1.57
C LEU A 105 -5.45 -13.34 -2.03
N LEU A 106 -4.70 -12.28 -1.75
CA LEU A 106 -5.08 -10.91 -2.09
C LEU A 106 -3.95 -10.20 -2.84
N THR A 107 -4.32 -9.30 -3.72
CA THR A 107 -3.46 -8.31 -4.33
C THR A 107 -3.85 -6.92 -3.86
N ARG A 108 -2.97 -5.94 -4.11
CA ARG A 108 -3.29 -4.54 -3.86
C ARG A 108 -4.52 -4.06 -4.63
N ASN A 109 -4.68 -4.52 -5.86
CA ASN A 109 -5.81 -4.13 -6.70
C ASN A 109 -7.14 -4.60 -6.10
N ASP A 110 -7.15 -5.78 -5.47
CA ASP A 110 -8.34 -6.32 -4.81
C ASP A 110 -8.78 -5.45 -3.62
N ILE A 111 -7.82 -4.79 -2.95
CA ILE A 111 -8.08 -3.83 -1.86
C ILE A 111 -8.48 -2.46 -2.41
N ALA A 112 -7.91 -2.06 -3.55
CA ALA A 112 -8.19 -0.79 -4.22
C ALA A 112 -9.58 -0.76 -4.87
N ASP A 113 -10.08 -1.90 -5.32
CA ASP A 113 -11.45 -2.04 -5.79
C ASP A 113 -12.44 -2.21 -4.63
N ARG A 114 -13.54 -1.45 -4.65
CA ARG A 114 -14.45 -1.37 -3.49
C ARG A 114 -15.26 -2.64 -3.33
N SER A 115 -15.68 -3.22 -4.44
CA SER A 115 -16.49 -4.43 -4.45
C SER A 115 -15.67 -5.62 -4.00
N GLN A 116 -14.45 -5.76 -4.52
CA GLN A 116 -13.51 -6.82 -4.13
C GLN A 116 -13.10 -6.69 -2.66
N TYR A 117 -12.82 -5.46 -2.19
CA TYR A 117 -12.55 -5.20 -0.78
C TYR A 117 -13.69 -5.69 0.13
N ILE A 118 -14.94 -5.31 -0.19
CA ILE A 118 -16.11 -5.72 0.60
C ILE A 118 -16.27 -7.25 0.58
N ASN A 119 -16.07 -7.88 -0.58
CA ASN A 119 -16.15 -9.34 -0.71
C ASN A 119 -15.09 -10.04 0.14
N ALA A 120 -13.85 -9.53 0.16
CA ALA A 120 -12.78 -10.05 1.00
C ALA A 120 -13.12 -9.90 2.49
N VAL A 121 -13.58 -8.71 2.92
CA VAL A 121 -14.01 -8.47 4.32
C VAL A 121 -15.13 -9.42 4.74
N ASN A 122 -16.16 -9.59 3.90
CA ASN A 122 -17.28 -10.47 4.19
C ASN A 122 -16.84 -11.93 4.31
N THR A 123 -16.02 -12.39 3.36
CA THR A 123 -15.50 -13.77 3.36
C THR A 123 -14.65 -14.05 4.60
N ILE A 124 -13.74 -13.14 4.96
CA ILE A 124 -12.90 -13.30 6.15
C ILE A 124 -13.76 -13.34 7.41
N ASN A 125 -14.77 -12.48 7.54
CA ASN A 125 -15.65 -12.49 8.71
C ASN A 125 -16.47 -13.78 8.80
N GLU A 126 -17.03 -14.27 7.69
CA GLU A 126 -17.78 -15.53 7.68
C GLU A 126 -16.90 -16.71 8.10
N LEU A 127 -15.65 -16.78 7.59
CA LEU A 127 -14.69 -17.81 8.01
C LEU A 127 -14.42 -17.78 9.51
N LEU A 128 -14.24 -16.59 10.08
CA LEU A 128 -14.04 -16.45 11.53
C LEU A 128 -15.28 -16.86 12.33
N ASP A 129 -16.47 -16.59 11.81
CA ASP A 129 -17.74 -16.93 12.46
C ASP A 129 -18.01 -18.46 12.38
N MET A 130 -17.51 -19.12 11.33
CA MET A 130 -17.44 -20.58 11.20
C MET A 130 -16.38 -21.24 12.11
N GLY A 131 -15.56 -20.47 12.81
CA GLY A 131 -14.46 -20.99 13.63
C GLY A 131 -13.24 -21.47 12.82
N VAL A 132 -13.10 -21.03 11.58
CA VAL A 132 -11.93 -21.31 10.73
C VAL A 132 -10.85 -20.26 10.99
N ILE A 133 -9.57 -20.65 10.97
CA ILE A 133 -8.44 -19.72 11.00
C ILE A 133 -8.03 -19.36 9.56
N PRO A 134 -8.26 -18.12 9.08
CA PRO A 134 -7.83 -17.70 7.75
C PRO A 134 -6.31 -17.53 7.71
N ILE A 135 -5.69 -18.03 6.64
CA ILE A 135 -4.28 -17.80 6.31
C ILE A 135 -4.24 -16.92 5.05
N VAL A 136 -3.91 -15.65 5.27
CA VAL A 136 -3.82 -14.61 4.24
C VAL A 136 -2.39 -14.54 3.71
N ASN A 137 -2.24 -14.46 2.39
CA ASN A 137 -0.96 -14.17 1.74
C ASN A 137 -1.18 -13.29 0.48
N GLU A 138 -0.13 -12.66 -0.01
CA GLU A 138 -0.15 -11.96 -1.30
C GLU A 138 -0.31 -12.97 -2.45
N ASN A 139 -1.14 -12.63 -3.43
CA ASN A 139 -1.25 -13.41 -4.67
C ASN A 139 -0.09 -13.09 -5.61
N ASP A 140 1.09 -13.67 -5.35
CA ASP A 140 2.33 -13.45 -6.11
C ASP A 140 2.18 -13.69 -7.63
N THR A 141 1.27 -14.58 -8.06
CA THR A 141 1.04 -14.86 -9.48
C THR A 141 0.48 -13.65 -10.22
N LEU A 142 -0.35 -12.85 -9.56
CA LEU A 142 -0.97 -11.65 -10.12
C LEU A 142 -0.22 -10.37 -9.74
N ALA A 143 0.59 -10.40 -8.69
CA ALA A 143 1.31 -9.23 -8.22
C ALA A 143 2.53 -8.90 -9.12
N VAL A 144 2.47 -7.78 -9.86
CA VAL A 144 3.62 -7.18 -10.56
C VAL A 144 4.34 -6.16 -9.67
N ALA A 145 5.57 -5.78 -10.01
CA ALA A 145 6.42 -4.96 -9.13
C ALA A 145 5.77 -3.63 -8.70
N GLU A 146 4.96 -3.06 -9.58
CA GLU A 146 4.24 -1.79 -9.42
C GLU A 146 3.02 -1.90 -8.50
N ILE A 147 2.40 -3.09 -8.41
CA ILE A 147 1.15 -3.32 -7.68
C ILE A 147 1.32 -4.24 -6.47
N LYS A 148 2.56 -4.59 -6.11
CA LYS A 148 2.82 -5.34 -4.88
C LYS A 148 2.51 -4.49 -3.65
N PHE A 149 2.12 -5.14 -2.56
CA PHE A 149 2.08 -4.49 -1.25
C PHE A 149 3.48 -4.04 -0.79
N GLY A 150 4.53 -4.61 -1.39
CA GLY A 150 5.94 -4.35 -1.05
C GLY A 150 6.47 -5.37 -0.03
N ASP A 151 5.60 -5.82 0.88
CA ASP A 151 5.83 -6.88 1.86
C ASP A 151 4.49 -7.33 2.50
N ASN A 152 4.53 -8.46 3.20
CA ASN A 152 3.38 -8.92 3.99
C ASN A 152 3.21 -8.17 5.32
N ASP A 153 4.13 -7.27 5.72
CA ASP A 153 3.93 -6.43 6.91
C ASP A 153 2.76 -5.47 6.61
N THR A 154 2.79 -4.79 5.46
CA THR A 154 1.74 -3.90 4.98
C THR A 154 0.42 -4.65 4.74
N LEU A 155 0.47 -5.82 4.10
CA LEU A 155 -0.72 -6.68 3.94
C LEU A 155 -1.34 -7.03 5.29
N SER A 156 -0.54 -7.30 6.32
CA SER A 156 -1.06 -7.64 7.64
C SER A 156 -1.72 -6.46 8.35
N ALA A 157 -1.18 -5.25 8.17
CA ALA A 157 -1.79 -4.03 8.70
C ALA A 157 -3.12 -3.71 8.01
N ILE A 158 -3.19 -3.89 6.69
CA ILE A 158 -4.45 -3.76 5.93
C ILE A 158 -5.45 -4.82 6.38
N THR A 159 -5.02 -6.08 6.51
CA THR A 159 -5.87 -7.19 6.99
C THR A 159 -6.42 -6.89 8.39
N ALA A 160 -5.59 -6.40 9.30
CA ALA A 160 -6.00 -6.01 10.65
C ALA A 160 -7.02 -4.86 10.62
N ALA A 161 -6.81 -3.86 9.76
CA ALA A 161 -7.77 -2.76 9.58
C ALA A 161 -9.11 -3.24 9.00
N MET A 162 -9.08 -4.12 7.98
CA MET A 162 -10.25 -4.71 7.31
C MET A 162 -11.20 -5.41 8.27
N VAL A 163 -10.65 -6.13 9.24
CA VAL A 163 -11.43 -6.93 10.20
C VAL A 163 -11.61 -6.24 11.54
N HIS A 164 -11.18 -4.99 11.66
CA HIS A 164 -11.16 -4.23 12.92
C HIS A 164 -10.52 -5.00 14.08
N ALA A 165 -9.32 -5.54 13.83
CA ALA A 165 -8.59 -6.32 14.81
C ALA A 165 -8.30 -5.51 16.08
N ASP A 166 -8.32 -6.18 17.23
CA ASP A 166 -7.84 -5.59 18.49
C ASP A 166 -6.30 -5.50 18.48
N TYR A 167 -5.66 -6.53 17.91
CA TYR A 167 -4.20 -6.66 17.88
C TYR A 167 -3.67 -7.07 16.50
N LEU A 168 -2.52 -6.49 16.14
CA LEU A 168 -1.63 -6.98 15.10
C LEU A 168 -0.29 -7.35 15.73
N PHE A 169 0.11 -8.61 15.61
CA PHE A 169 1.44 -9.09 16.00
C PHE A 169 2.31 -9.24 14.75
N LEU A 170 3.34 -8.40 14.64
CA LEU A 170 4.41 -8.52 13.66
C LEU A 170 5.51 -9.40 14.25
N MET A 171 5.42 -10.72 14.03
CA MET A 171 6.40 -11.68 14.55
C MET A 171 7.67 -11.64 13.71
N THR A 172 8.81 -11.41 14.35
CA THR A 172 10.10 -11.21 13.67
C THR A 172 11.26 -11.95 14.37
N ASP A 173 12.43 -11.98 13.75
CA ASP A 173 13.67 -12.56 14.28
C ASP A 173 14.30 -11.76 15.44
N VAL A 174 13.86 -10.54 15.67
CA VAL A 174 14.20 -9.70 16.82
C VAL A 174 12.99 -9.57 17.76
N ASP A 175 13.23 -9.23 19.02
CA ASP A 175 12.20 -9.18 20.05
C ASP A 175 11.56 -7.79 20.24
N GLY A 176 11.95 -6.79 19.44
CA GLY A 176 11.38 -5.45 19.49
C GLY A 176 12.08 -4.47 18.52
N VAL A 177 11.72 -3.20 18.66
CA VAL A 177 12.40 -2.05 18.05
C VAL A 177 13.46 -1.56 19.03
N TYR A 178 14.62 -1.19 18.51
CA TYR A 178 15.74 -0.69 19.28
C TYR A 178 16.16 0.68 18.76
N THR A 179 16.86 1.46 19.59
CA THR A 179 17.44 2.75 19.18
C THR A 179 18.50 2.59 18.08
N ALA A 180 19.24 1.50 18.09
CA ALA A 180 20.22 1.07 17.08
C ALA A 180 20.15 -0.46 16.89
N ASP A 181 20.81 -1.03 15.87
CA ASP A 181 20.86 -2.50 15.71
C ASP A 181 21.65 -3.16 16.87
N PRO A 182 20.99 -3.94 17.75
CA PRO A 182 21.63 -4.52 18.94
C PRO A 182 22.68 -5.58 18.60
N ARG A 183 22.76 -6.05 17.34
CA ARG A 183 23.79 -6.97 16.87
C ARG A 183 25.13 -6.26 16.64
N THR A 184 25.08 -4.96 16.36
CA THR A 184 26.27 -4.16 16.02
C THR A 184 26.57 -3.06 17.03
N ASP A 185 25.56 -2.59 17.76
CA ASP A 185 25.69 -1.55 18.78
C ASP A 185 25.32 -2.08 20.17
N PRO A 186 26.30 -2.31 21.07
CA PRO A 186 26.05 -2.70 22.45
C PRO A 186 25.26 -1.67 23.28
N GLY A 187 25.19 -0.42 22.83
CA GLY A 187 24.41 0.66 23.46
C GLY A 187 22.96 0.73 22.99
N ALA A 188 22.51 -0.19 22.13
CA ALA A 188 21.14 -0.23 21.65
C ALA A 188 20.15 -0.50 22.81
N GLU A 189 19.20 0.40 23.00
CA GLU A 189 18.16 0.29 24.02
C GLU A 189 16.83 -0.13 23.38
N ALA A 190 16.10 -1.02 24.04
CA ALA A 190 14.80 -1.48 23.57
C ALA A 190 13.74 -0.39 23.74
N ILE A 191 13.02 -0.08 22.67
CA ILE A 191 11.90 0.84 22.68
C ILE A 191 10.64 0.05 23.08
N GLU A 192 10.14 0.28 24.28
CA GLU A 192 9.03 -0.52 24.82
C GLU A 192 7.66 -0.10 24.26
N VAL A 193 7.42 1.20 24.17
CA VAL A 193 6.14 1.79 23.77
C VAL A 193 6.38 2.93 22.79
N VAL A 194 5.58 2.95 21.72
CA VAL A 194 5.56 4.00 20.70
C VAL A 194 4.14 4.57 20.63
N ASP A 195 3.95 5.76 21.18
CA ASP A 195 2.66 6.46 21.13
C ASP A 195 2.50 7.28 19.85
N ASP A 196 3.60 7.82 19.33
CA ASP A 196 3.67 8.55 18.07
C ASP A 196 4.78 7.97 17.19
N VAL A 197 4.38 7.43 16.05
CA VAL A 197 5.30 6.80 15.09
C VAL A 197 6.09 7.85 14.31
N ASP A 198 5.60 9.08 14.18
CA ASP A 198 6.32 10.19 13.53
C ASP A 198 7.48 10.70 14.39
N ALA A 199 7.36 10.60 15.72
CA ALA A 199 8.40 10.98 16.66
C ALA A 199 9.44 9.87 16.94
N LEU A 200 9.24 8.67 16.36
CA LEU A 200 10.09 7.52 16.62
C LEU A 200 11.50 7.72 16.05
N GLN A 201 12.49 7.84 16.93
CA GLN A 201 13.91 7.81 16.59
C GLN A 201 14.42 6.37 16.75
N ALA A 202 14.37 5.60 15.67
CA ALA A 202 14.91 4.25 15.62
C ALA A 202 15.77 4.09 14.36
N ASP A 203 16.87 3.35 14.46
CA ASP A 203 17.61 2.95 13.28
C ASP A 203 16.80 1.91 12.47
N VAL A 204 16.33 2.33 11.30
CA VAL A 204 15.54 1.51 10.38
C VAL A 204 16.38 0.98 9.22
N SER A 205 17.70 1.14 9.27
CA SER A 205 18.62 0.80 8.17
C SER A 205 18.85 -0.70 7.97
N SER A 206 18.37 -1.56 8.88
CA SER A 206 18.49 -3.01 8.75
C SER A 206 17.70 -3.53 7.54
N ALA A 207 18.43 -4.05 6.55
CA ALA A 207 17.86 -4.74 5.40
C ALA A 207 17.21 -6.06 5.85
N GLY A 208 16.08 -6.43 5.25
CA GLY A 208 15.45 -7.74 5.47
C GLY A 208 16.33 -8.92 5.00
N SER A 209 15.94 -10.15 5.34
CA SER A 209 16.68 -11.36 4.92
C SER A 209 16.73 -11.52 3.39
N SER A 210 17.68 -12.28 2.86
CA SER A 210 17.84 -12.49 1.41
C SER A 210 16.63 -13.16 0.73
N LEU A 211 15.78 -13.83 1.52
CA LEU A 211 14.53 -14.46 1.07
C LEU A 211 13.29 -13.57 1.30
N GLY A 212 13.36 -12.65 2.25
CA GLY A 212 12.31 -11.69 2.57
C GLY A 212 12.49 -10.36 1.83
N THR A 213 11.46 -9.54 1.83
CA THR A 213 11.54 -8.14 1.35
C THR A 213 11.38 -7.12 2.48
N GLY A 214 10.99 -7.55 3.69
CA GLY A 214 10.64 -6.67 4.81
C GLY A 214 11.71 -6.56 5.89
N GLY A 215 12.20 -5.33 6.13
CA GLY A 215 13.14 -4.96 7.19
C GLY A 215 12.46 -4.36 8.43
N MET A 216 13.19 -3.66 9.30
CA MET A 216 12.56 -2.95 10.42
C MET A 216 11.72 -1.75 9.93
N SER A 217 12.17 -1.09 8.86
CA SER A 217 11.45 0.01 8.21
C SER A 217 10.02 -0.37 7.81
N THR A 218 9.85 -1.53 7.18
CA THR A 218 8.53 -2.00 6.71
C THR A 218 7.59 -2.33 7.87
N LYS A 219 8.12 -2.86 8.97
CA LYS A 219 7.36 -3.13 10.19
C LYS A 219 6.87 -1.85 10.85
N ILE A 220 7.71 -0.81 10.88
CA ILE A 220 7.31 0.51 11.41
C ILE A 220 6.24 1.15 10.53
N VAL A 221 6.34 1.03 9.20
CA VAL A 221 5.29 1.48 8.27
C VAL A 221 3.98 0.73 8.51
N ALA A 222 4.03 -0.59 8.62
CA ALA A 222 2.86 -1.41 8.94
C ALA A 222 2.27 -1.06 10.31
N ALA A 223 3.10 -0.84 11.32
CA ALA A 223 2.68 -0.44 12.65
C ALA A 223 2.03 0.95 12.67
N ARG A 224 2.55 1.91 11.90
CA ARG A 224 1.88 3.20 11.68
C ARG A 224 0.51 3.01 11.07
N LEU A 225 0.41 2.20 10.02
CA LEU A 225 -0.83 1.94 9.30
C LEU A 225 -1.89 1.34 10.24
N ALA A 226 -1.56 0.24 10.89
CA ALA A 226 -2.46 -0.45 11.81
C ALA A 226 -2.84 0.41 13.03
N SER A 227 -1.86 1.11 13.63
CA SER A 227 -2.13 2.00 14.77
C SER A 227 -3.03 3.16 14.38
N SER A 228 -2.86 3.73 13.18
CA SER A 228 -3.77 4.75 12.65
C SER A 228 -5.19 4.22 12.43
N ALA A 229 -5.35 2.91 12.19
CA ALA A 229 -6.64 2.22 12.11
C ALA A 229 -7.30 1.96 13.47
N GLY A 230 -6.59 2.26 14.57
CA GLY A 230 -7.02 1.95 15.93
C GLY A 230 -6.70 0.51 16.36
N VAL A 231 -5.81 -0.18 15.65
CA VAL A 231 -5.32 -1.53 16.02
C VAL A 231 -4.10 -1.38 16.92
N THR A 232 -4.05 -2.12 18.03
CA THR A 232 -2.82 -2.16 18.85
C THR A 232 -1.78 -3.02 18.14
N THR A 233 -0.63 -2.46 17.77
CA THR A 233 0.39 -3.21 17.03
C THR A 233 1.55 -3.59 17.93
N ILE A 234 2.00 -4.83 17.83
CA ILE A 234 3.10 -5.38 18.63
C ILE A 234 4.17 -5.91 17.69
N ILE A 235 5.43 -5.55 17.93
CA ILE A 235 6.60 -6.22 17.34
C ILE A 235 7.20 -7.12 18.43
N ALA A 236 7.32 -8.42 18.14
CA ALA A 236 7.82 -9.42 19.08
C ALA A 236 8.51 -10.57 18.36
N SER A 237 9.26 -11.39 19.11
CA SER A 237 10.06 -12.48 18.54
C SER A 237 9.20 -13.67 18.09
N SER A 238 9.38 -14.13 16.85
CA SER A 238 8.79 -15.35 16.31
C SER A 238 9.32 -16.63 16.94
N ALA A 239 10.45 -16.58 17.65
CA ALA A 239 10.96 -17.73 18.40
C ALA A 239 10.11 -18.03 19.64
N HIS A 240 9.29 -17.07 20.09
CA HIS A 240 8.44 -17.20 21.27
C HIS A 240 6.99 -16.76 21.00
N PRO A 241 6.23 -17.44 20.11
CA PRO A 241 4.83 -17.09 19.82
C PRO A 241 3.93 -17.12 21.07
N GLN A 242 4.24 -17.97 22.04
CA GLN A 242 3.53 -18.04 23.31
C GLN A 242 3.58 -16.74 24.14
N TYR A 243 4.45 -15.79 23.81
CA TYR A 243 4.44 -14.47 24.44
C TYR A 243 3.22 -13.63 24.08
N ILE A 244 2.45 -14.00 23.05
CA ILE A 244 1.19 -13.33 22.73
C ILE A 244 0.24 -13.29 23.94
N PHE A 245 0.08 -14.40 24.68
CA PHE A 245 -0.83 -14.45 25.85
C PHE A 245 -0.46 -13.46 26.96
N PRO A 246 0.76 -13.47 27.51
CA PRO A 246 1.16 -12.49 28.53
C PRO A 246 1.21 -11.06 27.99
N ILE A 247 1.58 -10.81 26.72
CA ILE A 247 1.56 -9.46 26.13
C ILE A 247 0.13 -8.91 26.06
N VAL A 248 -0.83 -9.71 25.60
CA VAL A 248 -2.25 -9.31 25.58
C VAL A 248 -2.74 -9.03 27.00
N SER A 249 -2.46 -9.93 27.95
CA SER A 249 -2.87 -9.78 29.35
C SER A 249 -2.30 -8.52 29.98
N TYR A 250 -1.00 -8.28 29.81
CA TYR A 250 -0.32 -7.06 30.25
C TYR A 250 -0.90 -5.80 29.59
N THR A 251 -1.16 -5.85 28.28
CA THR A 251 -1.72 -4.68 27.58
C THR A 251 -3.13 -4.35 28.05
N GLN A 252 -3.93 -5.36 28.37
CA GLN A 252 -5.28 -5.17 28.90
C GLN A 252 -5.30 -4.63 30.33
N SER A 253 -4.35 -5.04 31.18
CA SER A 253 -4.28 -4.57 32.58
C SER A 253 -3.95 -3.09 32.69
N LEU A 254 -3.33 -2.50 31.66
CA LEU A 254 -3.06 -1.05 31.59
C LEU A 254 -4.33 -0.18 31.43
N GLY A 255 -5.51 -0.79 31.22
CA GLY A 255 -6.80 -0.07 31.26
C GLY A 255 -6.99 0.95 30.14
N LEU A 256 -6.26 0.81 29.03
CA LEU A 256 -6.30 1.77 27.92
C LEU A 256 -7.71 1.84 27.28
N PRO A 257 -8.22 3.03 26.95
CA PRO A 257 -9.56 3.21 26.41
C PRO A 257 -9.69 2.51 25.05
N ARG A 258 -10.58 1.51 24.97
CA ARG A 258 -10.96 0.86 23.72
C ARG A 258 -11.85 1.75 22.86
N ASN A 259 -11.65 1.71 21.55
CA ASN A 259 -12.63 2.19 20.57
C ASN A 259 -13.93 1.39 20.71
N LYS A 260 -14.94 1.98 21.36
CA LYS A 260 -16.30 1.41 21.43
C LYS A 260 -17.02 1.64 20.10
N SER A 261 -17.20 0.57 19.35
CA SER A 261 -18.19 0.43 18.26
C SER A 261 -18.24 -1.06 17.96
N LEU A 262 -19.34 -1.82 17.88
CA LEU A 262 -20.78 -1.63 17.99
C LEU A 262 -21.35 -3.05 18.19
N THR A 263 -21.94 -3.37 19.36
CA THR A 263 -22.79 -4.58 19.55
C THR A 263 -24.05 -4.27 20.37
N ALA A 264 -24.41 -2.99 20.51
CA ALA A 264 -25.55 -2.55 21.30
C ALA A 264 -26.54 -1.78 20.42
N LEU A 265 -27.23 -2.49 19.54
CA LEU A 265 -28.43 -1.98 18.84
C LEU A 265 -29.62 -2.96 18.93
N SER A 266 -29.63 -3.85 19.93
CA SER A 266 -30.72 -4.83 20.11
C SER A 266 -31.29 -4.89 21.54
N ALA A 267 -31.05 -3.88 22.39
CA ALA A 267 -31.67 -3.83 23.72
C ALA A 267 -32.06 -2.39 24.11
N LEU A 268 -33.12 -1.87 23.52
CA LEU A 268 -33.87 -0.73 24.05
C LEU A 268 -35.31 -1.18 24.26
N ASN A 269 -35.59 -1.73 25.44
CA ASN A 269 -36.87 -1.60 26.15
C ASN A 269 -36.85 -2.39 27.47
N THR A 270 -36.44 -1.75 28.57
CA THR A 270 -36.95 -2.05 29.92
C THR A 270 -36.65 -0.88 30.86
N PRO A 271 -37.60 -0.39 31.67
CA PRO A 271 -37.36 0.76 32.52
C PRO A 271 -36.57 0.39 33.79
N ALA A 272 -35.92 1.42 34.34
CA ALA A 272 -34.93 1.38 35.39
C ALA A 272 -35.40 0.69 36.68
N ALA A 273 -34.54 -0.18 37.21
CA ALA A 273 -34.53 -0.58 38.61
C ALA A 273 -33.20 -0.14 39.25
N SER A 274 -33.32 0.59 40.35
CA SER A 274 -32.24 1.11 41.17
C SER A 274 -31.51 0.00 41.95
N SER A 275 -30.18 -0.04 41.87
CA SER A 275 -29.32 -0.75 42.82
C SER A 275 -28.07 0.09 43.17
N PRO A 276 -27.59 0.05 44.42
CA PRO A 276 -26.60 0.98 44.97
C PRO A 276 -25.15 0.47 44.87
N GLY A 277 -24.19 1.39 44.98
CA GLY A 277 -22.80 1.10 45.36
C GLY A 277 -21.80 0.98 44.19
N ARG A 278 -21.37 2.12 43.62
CA ARG A 278 -20.10 2.17 42.87
C ARG A 278 -18.96 2.33 43.86
N SER A 279 -18.18 1.27 44.08
CA SER A 279 -16.82 1.40 44.58
C SER A 279 -15.98 2.15 43.54
N SER A 280 -15.24 3.15 44.01
CA SER A 280 -14.19 3.81 43.22
C SER A 280 -13.17 2.78 42.74
N PRO A 281 -12.64 2.88 41.50
CA PRO A 281 -11.54 2.01 41.09
C PRO A 281 -10.35 2.26 42.02
N SER A 282 -9.76 1.17 42.52
CA SER A 282 -8.52 1.23 43.31
C SER A 282 -7.40 1.89 42.50
N PRO A 283 -6.44 2.57 43.14
CA PRO A 283 -5.28 3.11 42.45
C PRO A 283 -4.56 1.98 41.69
N PHE A 284 -4.15 2.27 40.46
CA PHE A 284 -3.32 1.38 39.65
C PHE A 284 -2.01 1.11 40.42
N ASP A 285 -1.79 -0.16 40.82
CA ASP A 285 -0.56 -0.58 41.48
C ASP A 285 0.36 -1.26 40.44
N PRO A 286 1.41 -0.58 39.97
CA PRO A 286 2.33 -1.13 38.96
C PRO A 286 3.18 -2.31 39.47
N SER A 287 3.21 -2.58 40.79
CA SER A 287 4.05 -3.64 41.37
C SER A 287 3.48 -5.06 41.21
N ASN A 288 2.23 -5.19 40.76
CA ASN A 288 1.52 -6.47 40.61
C ASN A 288 1.27 -6.86 39.14
N LEU A 289 1.99 -6.23 38.21
CA LEU A 289 1.90 -6.55 36.78
C LEU A 289 2.66 -7.86 36.47
N PRO A 290 2.10 -8.74 35.62
CA PRO A 290 2.83 -9.90 35.12
C PRO A 290 4.16 -9.47 34.50
N GLN A 291 5.20 -10.30 34.65
CA GLN A 291 6.48 -10.04 34.02
C GLN A 291 6.27 -9.85 32.51
N ARG A 292 6.61 -8.65 32.03
CA ARG A 292 6.41 -8.23 30.64
C ARG A 292 7.42 -8.96 29.75
N PRO A 293 7.00 -9.80 28.79
CA PRO A 293 7.92 -10.37 27.81
C PRO A 293 8.52 -9.26 26.94
N PRO A 294 9.73 -9.44 26.37
CA PRO A 294 10.31 -8.48 25.44
C PRO A 294 9.40 -8.25 24.22
N HIS A 295 9.03 -6.98 23.99
CA HIS A 295 8.26 -6.52 22.83
C HIS A 295 8.30 -4.99 22.71
N THR A 296 7.96 -4.48 21.53
CA THR A 296 7.57 -3.08 21.33
C THR A 296 6.09 -3.00 21.05
N ARG A 297 5.38 -2.10 21.75
CA ARG A 297 3.97 -1.82 21.51
C ARG A 297 3.79 -0.46 20.86
N PHE A 298 3.06 -0.42 19.76
CA PHE A 298 2.55 0.80 19.14
C PHE A 298 1.12 1.03 19.61
N SER A 299 0.89 2.20 20.21
CA SER A 299 -0.42 2.55 20.76
C SER A 299 -1.41 2.87 19.64
N PRO A 300 -2.65 2.38 19.72
CA PRO A 300 -3.67 2.67 18.72
C PRO A 300 -4.05 4.17 18.76
N SER A 301 -4.33 4.74 17.60
CA SER A 301 -4.84 6.10 17.48
C SER A 301 -6.17 6.27 18.22
N ARG A 302 -6.28 7.37 18.98
CA ARG A 302 -7.53 7.79 19.63
C ARG A 302 -8.62 8.21 18.64
N HIS A 303 -8.21 8.55 17.42
CA HIS A 303 -9.08 8.94 16.32
C HIS A 303 -8.79 8.00 15.14
N PRO A 304 -9.30 6.76 15.19
CA PRO A 304 -8.99 5.76 14.18
C PRO A 304 -9.51 6.22 12.82
N ILE A 305 -8.63 6.23 11.83
CA ILE A 305 -8.99 6.43 10.44
C ILE A 305 -9.55 5.09 9.97
N ARG A 306 -10.80 5.08 9.49
CA ARG A 306 -11.47 3.87 8.99
C ARG A 306 -11.66 3.87 7.49
N ASP A 307 -11.26 4.96 6.82
CA ASP A 307 -11.43 5.11 5.39
C ASP A 307 -10.42 4.25 4.64
N ARG A 308 -10.94 3.42 3.74
CA ARG A 308 -10.17 2.62 2.79
C ARG A 308 -9.14 3.44 2.02
N SER A 309 -9.49 4.69 1.69
CA SER A 309 -8.64 5.62 0.96
C SER A 309 -7.31 5.84 1.69
N PHE A 310 -7.32 5.90 3.02
CA PHE A 310 -6.10 6.07 3.81
C PHE A 310 -5.14 4.88 3.66
N TRP A 311 -5.66 3.65 3.65
CA TRP A 311 -4.86 2.43 3.48
C TRP A 311 -4.16 2.38 2.13
N LEU A 312 -4.89 2.75 1.08
CA LEU A 312 -4.35 2.81 -0.27
C LEU A 312 -3.18 3.80 -0.28
N LEU A 313 -3.43 5.06 0.11
CA LEU A 313 -2.47 6.16 0.04
C LEU A 313 -1.18 5.96 0.83
N HIS A 314 -1.25 5.32 2.00
CA HIS A 314 -0.12 5.18 2.92
C HIS A 314 0.62 3.85 2.76
N GLY A 315 0.06 2.89 2.01
CA GLY A 315 0.79 1.71 1.56
C GLY A 315 1.58 1.91 0.25
N HIS A 316 1.59 3.11 -0.36
CA HIS A 316 2.33 3.40 -1.60
C HIS A 316 3.71 4.00 -1.31
N ALA A 317 4.72 3.61 -2.10
CA ALA A 317 5.75 4.55 -2.51
C ALA A 317 5.12 5.46 -3.58
N PRO A 318 5.00 6.78 -3.35
CA PRO A 318 4.34 7.66 -4.30
C PRO A 318 5.14 7.74 -5.61
N HIS A 319 4.47 7.53 -6.75
CA HIS A 319 5.10 7.49 -8.08
C HIS A 319 5.27 8.87 -8.74
N GLY A 320 4.77 9.91 -8.06
CA GLY A 320 4.90 11.28 -8.52
C GLY A 320 4.47 12.28 -7.46
N THR A 321 4.55 13.55 -7.83
CA THR A 321 4.19 14.68 -6.98
C THR A 321 3.33 15.65 -7.76
N THR A 322 2.23 16.10 -7.15
CA THR A 322 1.35 17.15 -7.69
C THR A 322 1.39 18.34 -6.75
N SER A 323 1.40 19.56 -7.29
CA SER A 323 1.48 20.77 -6.46
C SER A 323 0.26 21.66 -6.59
N PRO A 324 -0.69 21.68 -5.63
CA PRO A 324 -1.90 22.47 -5.74
C PRO A 324 -1.75 23.91 -5.22
N THR A 325 -2.64 24.78 -5.67
CA THR A 325 -3.02 26.06 -5.03
C THR A 325 -4.15 25.80 -4.01
N PRO A 326 -4.31 26.66 -2.99
CA PRO A 326 -5.13 26.32 -1.82
C PRO A 326 -6.65 26.41 -2.11
N ALA A 327 -7.27 25.32 -2.58
CA ALA A 327 -8.68 24.93 -2.38
C ALA A 327 -9.05 23.70 -3.23
N GLY A 328 -9.18 22.51 -2.64
CA GLY A 328 -9.65 21.26 -3.29
C GLY A 328 -8.75 20.77 -4.45
N LEU A 329 -8.47 19.46 -4.55
CA LEU A 329 -7.58 18.97 -5.62
C LEU A 329 -8.32 18.81 -6.96
N LEU A 330 -8.73 19.92 -7.54
CA LEU A 330 -9.24 20.01 -8.91
C LEU A 330 -8.09 20.33 -9.87
N PRO A 331 -8.21 20.02 -11.17
CA PRO A 331 -7.15 20.34 -12.15
C PRO A 331 -6.76 21.81 -12.15
N VAL A 332 -7.72 22.73 -11.95
CA VAL A 332 -7.49 24.18 -11.80
C VAL A 332 -6.51 24.51 -10.67
N GLY A 333 -6.51 23.70 -9.62
CA GLY A 333 -5.62 23.86 -8.49
C GLY A 333 -4.18 23.46 -8.80
N ILE A 334 -3.93 22.58 -9.76
CA ILE A 334 -2.62 21.96 -9.99
C ILE A 334 -1.68 22.92 -10.74
N VAL A 335 -0.58 23.30 -10.09
CA VAL A 335 0.50 24.13 -10.64
C VAL A 335 1.45 23.31 -11.50
N ASP A 336 1.83 22.13 -10.99
CA ASP A 336 2.75 21.25 -11.68
C ASP A 336 2.55 19.77 -11.31
N VAL A 337 3.05 18.91 -12.19
CA VAL A 337 3.09 17.45 -12.05
C VAL A 337 4.52 16.99 -12.32
N ASP A 338 5.04 16.18 -11.41
CA ASP A 338 6.36 15.56 -11.52
C ASP A 338 6.28 14.05 -11.34
N GLY A 339 7.08 13.30 -12.09
CA GLY A 339 7.03 11.85 -12.18
C GLY A 339 6.11 11.32 -13.30
N ASN A 340 6.17 10.01 -13.53
CA ASN A 340 5.33 9.31 -14.50
C ASN A 340 4.46 8.31 -13.75
N PHE A 341 3.15 8.55 -13.74
CA PHE A 341 2.16 7.74 -13.05
C PHE A 341 0.88 7.61 -13.86
N GLY A 342 0.19 6.48 -13.67
CA GLY A 342 -1.10 6.14 -14.28
C GLY A 342 -2.31 6.63 -13.48
N GLN A 343 -3.51 6.36 -13.99
CA GLN A 343 -4.75 6.57 -13.24
C GLN A 343 -4.80 5.62 -12.03
N GLN A 344 -5.45 6.07 -10.96
CA GLN A 344 -5.60 5.37 -9.68
C GLN A 344 -4.28 5.03 -8.98
N GLU A 345 -3.16 5.65 -9.36
CA GLU A 345 -1.91 5.56 -8.63
C GLU A 345 -1.83 6.65 -7.55
N ALA A 346 -1.17 6.34 -6.43
CA ALA A 346 -0.97 7.36 -5.41
C ALA A 346 0.20 8.29 -5.73
N VAL A 347 -0.05 9.57 -5.53
CA VAL A 347 0.92 10.64 -5.68
C VAL A 347 1.03 11.43 -4.39
N ARG A 348 2.19 12.07 -4.17
CA ARG A 348 2.32 13.10 -3.14
C ARG A 348 1.61 14.36 -3.60
N ILE A 349 0.97 15.02 -2.66
CA ILE A 349 0.48 16.39 -2.80
C ILE A 349 1.44 17.27 -2.04
N VAL A 350 2.00 18.26 -2.73
CA VAL A 350 3.05 19.13 -2.19
C VAL A 350 2.67 20.58 -2.40
N VAL A 351 2.75 21.43 -1.38
CA VAL A 351 2.53 22.87 -1.57
C VAL A 351 3.86 23.55 -1.91
N VAL A 352 3.80 24.46 -2.88
CA VAL A 352 4.93 25.31 -3.29
C VAL A 352 4.56 26.77 -3.11
N GLU A 353 5.50 27.58 -2.61
CA GLU A 353 5.30 29.02 -2.53
C GLU A 353 5.25 29.64 -3.93
N ARG A 354 4.23 30.47 -4.16
CA ARG A 354 4.01 31.12 -5.46
C ARG A 354 4.90 32.35 -5.55
N ILE A 355 6.00 32.26 -6.29
CA ILE A 355 6.80 33.45 -6.64
C ILE A 355 6.02 34.22 -7.72
N THR A 356 5.48 35.39 -7.38
CA THR A 356 4.94 36.33 -8.37
C THR A 356 6.07 36.82 -9.28
N PRO A 357 5.92 36.75 -10.62
CA PRO A 357 6.96 37.26 -11.52
C PRO A 357 7.08 38.78 -11.37
N VAL A 358 8.28 39.24 -10.99
CA VAL A 358 8.65 40.66 -11.04
C VAL A 358 8.60 41.09 -12.50
N THR A 359 7.72 42.04 -12.83
CA THR A 359 7.70 42.68 -14.14
C THR A 359 9.01 43.46 -14.31
N PRO A 360 9.84 43.20 -15.34
CA PRO A 360 11.00 44.04 -15.57
C PRO A 360 10.52 45.43 -15.99
N ALA A 361 11.06 46.46 -15.34
CA ALA A 361 10.79 47.84 -15.68
C ALA A 361 11.04 48.09 -17.18
N ARG A 362 10.08 48.72 -17.86
CA ARG A 362 10.25 49.23 -19.22
C ARG A 362 11.47 50.15 -19.27
N SER A 363 12.50 49.77 -20.02
CA SER A 363 13.55 50.71 -20.44
C SER A 363 12.99 51.60 -21.55
N VAL A 364 13.10 52.89 -21.34
CA VAL A 364 12.79 53.96 -22.30
C VAL A 364 13.87 53.95 -23.38
N ALA A 365 13.62 53.30 -24.52
CA ALA A 365 14.31 53.53 -25.79
C ALA A 365 13.71 52.60 -26.86
N GLU A 366 12.72 53.08 -27.60
CA GLU A 366 12.41 52.77 -29.02
C GLU A 366 11.06 53.39 -29.38
N GLU A 367 10.99 54.72 -29.31
CA GLU A 367 10.06 55.53 -30.11
C GLU A 367 10.88 56.21 -31.21
N ALA A 368 11.04 55.54 -32.34
CA ALA A 368 11.40 56.17 -33.62
C ALA A 368 11.27 55.14 -34.75
N GLU A 369 10.06 54.93 -35.25
CA GLU A 369 9.74 54.75 -36.68
C GLU A 369 8.27 54.31 -36.80
N ALA A 370 7.37 55.25 -36.58
CA ALA A 370 5.96 55.12 -36.92
C ALA A 370 5.48 56.43 -37.54
N ALA A 371 5.84 56.65 -38.80
CA ALA A 371 5.16 57.59 -39.69
C ALA A 371 5.65 57.32 -41.12
N VAL A 372 4.91 56.53 -41.90
CA VAL A 372 4.52 56.81 -43.31
C VAL A 372 3.44 55.79 -43.71
N ASP A 373 2.31 56.32 -44.16
CA ASP A 373 1.19 55.75 -44.95
C ASP A 373 0.40 54.54 -44.41
N GLY A 374 -0.93 54.58 -44.28
CA GLY A 374 -1.91 55.46 -44.92
C GLY A 374 -2.71 54.71 -46.00
N ALA A 375 -3.86 54.16 -45.57
CA ALA A 375 -5.10 53.95 -46.34
C ALA A 375 -5.08 53.12 -47.65
N ALA A 376 -5.91 52.07 -47.71
CA ALA A 376 -7.18 52.10 -48.47
C ALA A 376 -7.85 50.70 -48.60
N THR A 377 -9.14 50.66 -48.22
CA THR A 377 -10.30 49.95 -48.85
C THR A 377 -10.22 48.44 -49.16
N ALA A 378 -11.04 47.58 -48.55
CA ALA A 378 -12.44 47.22 -48.93
C ALA A 378 -12.56 46.82 -50.42
N THR A 379 -13.09 45.67 -50.84
CA THR A 379 -14.52 45.28 -50.76
C THR A 379 -14.74 43.83 -51.26
N THR A 380 -15.63 43.09 -50.58
CA THR A 380 -16.66 42.11 -51.03
C THR A 380 -16.60 41.31 -52.35
N SER A 381 -16.94 40.01 -52.27
CA SER A 381 -18.06 39.27 -52.94
C SER A 381 -17.67 37.78 -53.10
N ALA A 382 -18.34 36.80 -52.47
CA ALA A 382 -19.64 36.19 -52.76
C ALA A 382 -19.67 35.34 -54.05
N GLY A 383 -20.07 34.07 -53.92
CA GLY A 383 -20.70 33.30 -55.01
C GLY A 383 -20.20 31.86 -55.23
N GLU A 384 -21.06 30.90 -54.82
CA GLU A 384 -21.46 29.68 -55.56
C GLU A 384 -20.36 28.66 -55.97
N GLY A 385 -20.40 27.38 -55.62
CA GLY A 385 -21.54 26.46 -55.56
C GLY A 385 -21.72 25.78 -56.92
N LEU A 386 -21.25 24.51 -57.07
CA LEU A 386 -21.88 23.47 -57.92
C LEU A 386 -21.10 22.14 -57.84
N ALA A 387 -21.86 21.08 -57.63
CA ALA A 387 -21.47 19.67 -57.64
C ALA A 387 -21.22 19.16 -59.06
N HIS A 388 -20.45 18.06 -59.21
CA HIS A 388 -20.86 16.92 -60.03
C HIS A 388 -20.00 15.68 -59.75
N THR A 389 -20.71 14.61 -59.35
CA THR A 389 -20.29 13.22 -59.26
C THR A 389 -20.08 12.62 -60.64
N TYR A 390 -19.09 11.74 -60.84
CA TYR A 390 -19.24 10.53 -61.68
C TYR A 390 -18.18 9.47 -61.32
N THR A 391 -18.70 8.29 -61.01
CA THR A 391 -18.04 6.98 -60.81
C THR A 391 -17.51 6.38 -62.11
N GLN A 392 -16.37 5.65 -62.06
CA GLN A 392 -16.20 4.36 -62.75
C GLN A 392 -14.89 3.63 -62.38
N THR A 393 -15.04 2.32 -62.14
CA THR A 393 -14.05 1.20 -62.08
C THR A 393 -14.60 0.10 -62.99
N PRO A 394 -13.94 -1.05 -63.29
CA PRO A 394 -12.52 -1.47 -63.38
C PRO A 394 -12.26 -2.17 -64.76
N PRO A 395 -11.29 -3.12 -64.99
CA PRO A 395 -11.34 -4.51 -64.45
C PRO A 395 -9.97 -5.20 -64.17
N THR A 396 -10.10 -6.47 -63.80
CA THR A 396 -9.25 -7.48 -63.12
C THR A 396 -8.19 -8.25 -63.93
N GLY A 397 -7.22 -8.88 -63.22
CA GLY A 397 -6.44 -10.03 -63.68
C GLY A 397 -5.54 -10.66 -62.59
N THR A 398 -5.62 -11.98 -62.38
CA THR A 398 -4.91 -12.82 -61.36
C THR A 398 -3.86 -13.77 -62.03
N PRO A 399 -3.15 -14.69 -61.30
CA PRO A 399 -1.73 -14.66 -60.92
C PRO A 399 -0.85 -15.71 -61.65
N PRO A 400 0.46 -15.87 -61.31
CA PRO A 400 0.88 -17.13 -60.65
C PRO A 400 2.09 -17.06 -59.68
N THR A 401 2.37 -18.21 -59.06
CA THR A 401 3.28 -18.59 -57.95
C THR A 401 4.76 -18.79 -58.33
N SER A 402 5.72 -18.53 -57.42
CA SER A 402 6.81 -19.45 -56.95
C SER A 402 8.10 -18.76 -56.39
N THR A 403 8.39 -19.01 -55.10
CA THR A 403 9.69 -19.28 -54.40
C THR A 403 10.92 -18.33 -54.44
N PRO A 404 11.83 -18.41 -53.42
CA PRO A 404 12.50 -17.26 -52.80
C PRO A 404 14.01 -17.12 -53.14
N LEU A 405 14.58 -15.93 -52.92
CA LEU A 405 16.03 -15.70 -52.89
C LEU A 405 16.42 -14.51 -51.98
N SER A 406 17.60 -14.67 -51.38
CA SER A 406 18.19 -13.94 -50.26
C SER A 406 18.87 -12.60 -50.61
N ALA A 407 19.16 -11.83 -49.53
CA ALA A 407 20.28 -10.89 -49.33
C ALA A 407 20.02 -9.36 -49.56
N PRO A 408 20.78 -8.48 -48.85
CA PRO A 408 20.24 -7.30 -48.16
C PRO A 408 20.38 -5.99 -48.95
N ILE A 409 19.51 -5.01 -48.64
CA ILE A 409 19.62 -3.64 -49.15
C ILE A 409 20.16 -2.72 -48.04
N THR A 410 21.31 -2.14 -48.33
CA THR A 410 22.00 -1.07 -47.60
C THR A 410 21.21 0.23 -47.72
N ALA A 411 20.83 0.83 -46.59
CA ALA A 411 20.14 2.12 -46.55
C ALA A 411 21.14 3.30 -46.61
N LEU A 412 20.90 4.22 -47.54
CA LEU A 412 21.57 5.52 -47.64
C LEU A 412 20.96 6.52 -46.62
N PRO A 413 21.76 7.39 -45.98
CA PRO A 413 21.25 8.34 -44.99
C PRO A 413 20.64 9.59 -45.64
N ILE A 414 19.38 9.87 -45.35
CA ILE A 414 18.72 11.16 -45.64
C ILE A 414 19.10 12.15 -44.54
N HIS A 415 19.80 13.23 -44.92
CA HIS A 415 20.07 14.38 -44.06
C HIS A 415 18.80 15.22 -43.86
N ILE A 416 18.23 15.20 -42.65
CA ILE A 416 17.22 16.17 -42.21
C ILE A 416 17.94 17.22 -41.35
N HIS A 417 17.95 18.48 -41.84
CA HIS A 417 18.39 19.63 -41.06
C HIS A 417 17.47 19.84 -39.85
N ARG A 418 17.94 19.45 -38.66
CA ARG A 418 17.28 19.73 -37.39
C ARG A 418 17.59 21.18 -36.98
N ARG A 419 16.65 22.10 -37.20
CA ARG A 419 16.67 23.42 -36.53
C ARG A 419 16.57 23.18 -35.02
N SER A 420 17.59 23.60 -34.28
CA SER A 420 17.62 23.61 -32.83
C SER A 420 16.70 24.73 -32.31
N SER A 421 15.47 24.38 -31.91
CA SER A 421 14.65 25.23 -31.05
C SER A 421 14.96 24.85 -29.60
N ARG A 422 15.82 25.62 -28.95
CA ARG A 422 16.15 25.47 -27.53
C ARG A 422 14.90 25.83 -26.71
N ALA A 423 14.33 24.86 -26.01
CA ALA A 423 13.24 25.12 -25.06
C ALA A 423 13.73 26.07 -23.95
N PRO A 424 12.89 27.00 -23.46
CA PRO A 424 13.27 27.90 -22.38
C PRO A 424 13.54 27.10 -21.10
N PRO A 425 14.49 27.52 -20.25
CA PRO A 425 14.78 26.83 -19.00
C PRO A 425 13.58 26.92 -18.05
N PRO A 426 13.32 25.88 -17.21
CA PRO A 426 12.25 25.94 -16.23
C PRO A 426 12.49 27.08 -15.23
N PRO A 427 11.43 27.70 -14.68
CA PRO A 427 11.56 28.76 -13.69
C PRO A 427 12.34 28.24 -12.47
N ARG A 428 13.29 29.04 -11.98
CA ARG A 428 14.11 28.71 -10.81
C ARG A 428 13.21 28.53 -9.58
N ARG A 429 13.20 27.32 -9.03
CA ARG A 429 12.47 26.93 -7.81
C ARG A 429 13.24 27.46 -6.58
N CYS A 430 12.58 28.19 -5.70
CA CYS A 430 13.13 28.56 -4.39
C CYS A 430 12.06 28.24 -3.33
N GLY A 431 12.41 27.37 -2.38
CA GLY A 431 11.51 26.79 -1.38
C GLY A 431 11.55 25.26 -1.42
N THR A 432 11.81 24.62 -0.28
CA THR A 432 11.72 23.16 -0.14
C THR A 432 10.25 22.72 -0.26
N PRO A 433 9.91 21.84 -1.22
CA PRO A 433 8.55 21.33 -1.36
C PRO A 433 8.06 20.66 -0.05
N LEU A 434 6.93 21.11 0.49
CA LEU A 434 6.31 20.53 1.70
C LEU A 434 5.20 19.57 1.29
N GLU A 435 5.33 18.28 1.62
CA GLU A 435 4.25 17.29 1.45
C GLU A 435 3.11 17.63 2.40
N VAL A 436 1.93 17.92 1.83
CA VAL A 436 0.71 18.24 2.58
C VAL A 436 -0.31 17.10 2.58
N GLY A 437 -0.07 16.06 1.79
CA GLY A 437 -0.92 14.88 1.75
C GLY A 437 -0.57 13.94 0.61
N ARG A 438 -1.39 12.91 0.44
CA ARG A 438 -1.33 11.95 -0.67
C ARG A 438 -2.73 11.77 -1.24
N ALA A 439 -2.83 11.52 -2.54
CA ALA A 439 -4.10 11.23 -3.20
C ALA A 439 -3.93 10.15 -4.28
N LEU A 440 -5.01 9.39 -4.54
CA LEU A 440 -5.14 8.59 -5.74
C LEU A 440 -5.57 9.54 -6.85
N VAL A 441 -4.87 9.51 -7.98
CA VAL A 441 -5.21 10.39 -9.09
C VAL A 441 -6.28 9.76 -9.98
N ASN A 442 -7.24 10.55 -10.43
CA ASN A 442 -8.21 10.06 -11.42
C ASN A 442 -7.64 10.05 -12.85
N TYR A 443 -6.60 10.84 -13.10
CA TYR A 443 -5.98 11.01 -14.41
C TYR A 443 -4.48 10.68 -14.33
N SER A 444 -3.91 10.15 -15.41
CA SER A 444 -2.47 9.89 -15.50
C SER A 444 -1.66 11.19 -15.49
N SER A 445 -0.37 11.11 -15.16
CA SER A 445 0.56 12.25 -15.19
C SER A 445 0.54 13.02 -16.51
N ALA A 446 0.46 12.32 -17.66
CA ALA A 446 0.36 12.93 -18.99
C ALA A 446 -0.98 13.63 -19.22
N GLU A 447 -2.08 13.09 -18.70
CA GLU A 447 -3.41 13.68 -18.77
C GLU A 447 -3.51 14.91 -17.86
N ILE A 448 -3.05 14.80 -16.59
CA ILE A 448 -3.00 15.93 -15.66
C ILE A 448 -2.14 17.06 -16.23
N ALA A 449 -1.01 16.77 -16.87
CA ALA A 449 -0.19 17.79 -17.51
C ALA A 449 -0.93 18.58 -18.61
N ARG A 450 -1.95 17.98 -19.24
CA ARG A 450 -2.81 18.62 -20.26
C ARG A 450 -3.99 19.38 -19.66
N ILE A 451 -4.53 18.92 -18.52
CA ILE A 451 -5.71 19.53 -17.88
C ILE A 451 -5.38 20.44 -16.69
N LYS A 452 -4.10 20.53 -16.28
CA LYS A 452 -3.69 21.39 -15.16
C LYS A 452 -4.04 22.85 -15.45
N GLY A 453 -4.58 23.55 -14.46
CA GLY A 453 -5.07 24.91 -14.58
C GLY A 453 -6.46 25.05 -15.23
N LEU A 454 -7.10 23.96 -15.68
CA LEU A 454 -8.44 23.99 -16.27
C LEU A 454 -9.54 23.76 -15.23
N HIS A 455 -10.68 24.42 -15.43
CA HIS A 455 -11.92 24.08 -14.74
C HIS A 455 -12.46 22.72 -15.23
N SER A 456 -13.18 22.00 -14.36
CA SER A 456 -13.66 20.64 -14.66
C SER A 456 -14.52 20.54 -15.93
N GLU A 457 -15.24 21.60 -16.28
CA GLU A 457 -16.05 21.70 -17.50
C GLU A 457 -15.21 21.56 -18.79
N GLY A 458 -13.93 21.95 -18.77
CA GLY A 458 -13.03 21.89 -19.92
C GLY A 458 -12.28 20.56 -20.07
N ILE A 459 -12.43 19.61 -19.14
CA ILE A 459 -11.71 18.32 -19.19
C ILE A 459 -12.14 17.51 -20.41
N GLY A 460 -13.46 17.42 -20.66
CA GLY A 460 -14.03 16.64 -21.76
C GLY A 460 -13.56 17.11 -23.13
N GLU A 461 -13.39 18.41 -23.33
CA GLU A 461 -12.89 18.98 -24.58
C GLU A 461 -11.41 18.65 -24.81
N VAL A 462 -10.60 18.61 -23.75
CA VAL A 462 -9.14 18.43 -23.85
C VAL A 462 -8.75 16.96 -23.91
N LEU A 463 -9.44 16.09 -23.17
CA LEU A 463 -9.12 14.65 -23.08
C LEU A 463 -10.04 13.78 -23.96
N GLY A 464 -11.18 14.31 -24.41
CA GLY A 464 -12.20 13.54 -25.14
C GLY A 464 -13.11 12.70 -24.23
N TYR A 465 -12.91 12.78 -22.91
CA TYR A 465 -13.74 12.16 -21.87
C TYR A 465 -13.55 12.94 -20.56
N ALA A 466 -14.45 12.76 -19.60
CA ALA A 466 -14.36 13.29 -18.24
C ALA A 466 -14.96 12.27 -17.27
N ASP A 467 -14.41 12.19 -16.07
CA ASP A 467 -14.80 11.27 -15.00
C ASP A 467 -15.43 12.01 -13.83
#